data_AF-A0A1W2DM03-F1
#
_entry.id   AF-A0A1W2DM03-F1
#
_cell.length_a   1.000
_cell.length_b   1.000
_cell.length_c   1.000
_cell.angle_alpha   90.00
_cell.angle_beta   90.00
_cell.angle_gamma   90.00
#
_symmetry.space_group_name_H-M   'P 1'
#
loop_
_entity.id
_entity.type
_entity.pdbx_description
1 polymer ?
#
loop_
_entity_poly.entity_id
_entity_poly.type
_entity_poly.pdbx_seq_one_letter_code
_entity_poly.pdbx_strand_id
1 'polypeptide(L)'
;MSRVKKLRIGAALAGVTVTAMMASVTPASAGSVTGKIDTDADTKGPLVVMSGEKGDKEVVTKLIGLKLDGEKGSSVQTYCVDIDQPIDDNGPGYVEADWNKHPKPDSAFHKNSAQINWVLHNGFPQLSAGDLAKKVKGEFEGGLSDAEAVAGTQAAVWFFSDNRKLKDVKAPTKPEHAKADKKDVFAVYEYLTKNAGDGISTEPKPVLNLEPNKLTGKPDSLIGPFVVTTSASGVTIAAKLPDGVIFSDKNGNELPKADVAAKIQQLDKYEFYVKVPASLATGKVEFTVSGDTEFSLGRLFISKVAQKKSQSLILAKSEKVRLSAQGTAEWGATTPTTPNETPAPQPKNNDNELANTGASVLTPLIIGVVLVGGGVAALVFQRRRRKA
;
A
#
# COMPACT_ATOMS: atom_id res chain seq x y z
N MET A 1 -48.13 -38.28 -60.88
CA MET A 1 -47.84 -36.92 -61.39
C MET A 1 -47.31 -36.07 -60.24
N SER A 2 -46.12 -35.46 -60.40
CA SER A 2 -45.70 -34.18 -59.78
C SER A 2 -45.55 -34.15 -58.23
N ARG A 3 -44.50 -33.62 -57.56
CA ARG A 3 -43.23 -32.95 -57.90
C ARG A 3 -42.38 -32.96 -56.61
N VAL A 4 -41.07 -32.96 -56.78
CA VAL A 4 -40.01 -32.79 -55.78
C VAL A 4 -40.08 -31.42 -55.08
N LYS A 5 -39.70 -31.34 -53.79
CA LYS A 5 -38.82 -30.25 -53.26
C LYS A 5 -38.20 -30.59 -51.89
N LYS A 6 -36.86 -30.57 -51.88
CA LYS A 6 -35.96 -30.42 -50.72
C LYS A 6 -36.19 -29.04 -50.06
N LEU A 7 -35.94 -28.89 -48.75
CA LEU A 7 -34.98 -27.89 -48.21
C LEU A 7 -34.86 -27.87 -46.65
N ARG A 8 -33.59 -27.92 -46.23
CA ARG A 8 -32.89 -27.09 -45.20
C ARG A 8 -33.15 -27.26 -43.70
N ILE A 9 -32.14 -27.92 -43.10
CA ILE A 9 -31.39 -27.61 -41.87
C ILE A 9 -31.51 -26.15 -41.40
N GLY A 10 -31.76 -25.97 -40.10
CA GLY A 10 -31.49 -24.75 -39.33
C GLY A 10 -31.03 -25.12 -37.93
N ALA A 11 -29.72 -24.97 -37.68
CA ALA A 11 -29.08 -25.14 -36.38
C ALA A 11 -29.34 -23.90 -35.51
N ALA A 12 -29.81 -24.09 -34.27
CA ALA A 12 -29.88 -23.03 -33.26
C ALA A 12 -28.75 -23.23 -32.26
N LEU A 13 -27.73 -22.38 -32.37
CA LEU A 13 -26.63 -22.24 -31.41
C LEU A 13 -27.17 -21.71 -30.08
N ALA A 14 -26.97 -22.47 -29.01
CA ALA A 14 -27.18 -22.00 -27.65
C ALA A 14 -26.06 -21.02 -27.26
N GLY A 15 -26.41 -19.74 -27.14
CA GLY A 15 -25.50 -18.70 -26.63
C GLY A 15 -25.31 -18.85 -25.13
N VAL A 16 -24.10 -19.22 -24.71
CA VAL A 16 -23.66 -19.11 -23.31
C VAL A 16 -23.29 -17.65 -23.06
N THR A 17 -24.17 -16.89 -22.41
CA THR A 17 -23.85 -15.56 -21.92
C THR A 17 -23.01 -15.69 -20.65
N VAL A 18 -21.69 -15.50 -20.75
CA VAL A 18 -20.82 -15.29 -19.60
C VAL A 18 -21.00 -13.86 -19.14
N THR A 19 -21.77 -13.66 -18.08
CA THR A 19 -21.88 -12.36 -17.40
C THR A 19 -20.57 -12.10 -16.65
N ALA A 20 -19.66 -11.35 -17.25
CA ALA A 20 -18.45 -10.88 -16.58
C ALA A 20 -18.84 -9.86 -15.50
N MET A 21 -18.77 -10.26 -14.22
CA MET A 21 -18.81 -9.33 -13.10
C MET A 21 -17.53 -8.48 -13.14
N MET A 22 -17.65 -7.23 -13.56
CA MET A 22 -16.63 -6.20 -13.41
C MET A 22 -16.52 -5.86 -11.92
N ALA A 23 -15.73 -6.62 -11.16
CA ALA A 23 -15.18 -6.12 -9.92
C ALA A 23 -14.21 -5.00 -10.31
N SER A 24 -14.58 -3.75 -10.03
CA SER A 24 -13.65 -2.62 -10.04
C SER A 24 -12.64 -2.81 -8.92
N VAL A 25 -11.68 -3.71 -9.12
CA VAL A 25 -10.44 -3.71 -8.37
C VAL A 25 -9.67 -2.49 -8.85
N THR A 26 -9.81 -1.38 -8.13
CA THR A 26 -8.75 -0.37 -8.12
C THR A 26 -7.44 -1.14 -7.93
N PRO A 27 -6.44 -1.00 -8.81
CA PRO A 27 -5.16 -1.61 -8.54
C PRO A 27 -4.72 -1.07 -7.18
N ALA A 28 -4.68 -1.94 -6.17
CA ALA A 28 -3.78 -1.72 -5.06
C ALA A 28 -2.44 -1.37 -5.71
N SER A 29 -1.75 -0.34 -5.25
CA SER A 29 -0.37 -0.09 -5.67
C SER A 29 0.39 -1.39 -5.44
N ALA A 30 0.56 -2.13 -6.53
CA ALA A 30 0.95 -3.52 -6.50
C ALA A 30 2.41 -3.48 -6.87
N GLY A 31 3.23 -3.32 -5.85
CA GLY A 31 4.64 -2.99 -5.96
C GLY A 31 5.17 -2.42 -4.64
N SER A 32 4.36 -1.65 -3.90
CA SER A 32 4.70 -1.12 -2.58
C SER A 32 4.78 -2.19 -1.49
N VAL A 33 5.64 -1.93 -0.50
CA VAL A 33 5.80 -2.76 0.69
C VAL A 33 4.46 -2.82 1.44
N THR A 34 4.05 -4.03 1.82
CA THR A 34 2.80 -4.26 2.55
C THR A 34 3.06 -5.09 3.80
N GLY A 35 2.14 -5.02 4.77
CA GLY A 35 2.26 -5.78 6.00
C GLY A 35 0.98 -5.78 6.82
N LYS A 36 1.00 -6.50 7.95
CA LYS A 36 -0.11 -6.59 8.91
C LYS A 36 0.40 -6.39 10.33
N ILE A 37 -0.49 -5.95 11.21
CA ILE A 37 -0.15 -5.82 12.64
C ILE A 37 0.31 -7.17 13.17
N ASP A 38 1.39 -7.13 13.94
CA ASP A 38 1.94 -8.26 14.67
C ASP A 38 2.02 -7.89 16.15
N THR A 39 0.95 -8.19 16.88
CA THR A 39 0.83 -7.85 18.30
C THR A 39 1.85 -8.59 19.16
N ASP A 40 2.39 -9.72 18.69
CA ASP A 40 3.41 -10.47 19.41
C ASP A 40 4.78 -9.77 19.37
N ALA A 41 4.97 -8.87 18.39
CA ALA A 41 6.16 -8.03 18.25
C ALA A 41 6.01 -6.64 18.91
N ASP A 42 4.88 -6.37 19.59
CA ASP A 42 4.67 -5.10 20.29
C ASP A 42 5.61 -4.97 21.50
N THR A 43 6.18 -3.77 21.67
CA THR A 43 6.82 -3.39 22.95
C THR A 43 5.85 -2.50 23.72
N LYS A 44 5.37 -3.01 24.87
CA LYS A 44 4.38 -2.34 25.70
C LYS A 44 4.96 -1.14 26.44
N GLY A 45 4.22 -0.04 26.47
CA GLY A 45 4.50 1.13 27.28
C GLY A 45 3.41 1.39 28.33
N PRO A 46 3.61 2.42 29.17
CA PRO A 46 2.63 2.89 30.16
C PRO A 46 1.42 3.57 29.53
N LEU A 47 0.39 3.76 30.36
CA LEU A 47 -0.73 4.65 30.05
C LEU A 47 -0.29 6.11 30.21
N VAL A 48 -0.46 6.92 29.17
CA VAL A 48 -0.16 8.36 29.20
C VAL A 48 -1.40 9.19 28.97
N VAL A 49 -1.36 10.44 29.42
CA VAL A 49 -2.39 11.44 29.14
C VAL A 49 -1.82 12.47 28.19
N MET A 50 -2.40 12.54 26.99
CA MET A 50 -2.07 13.54 25.97
C MET A 50 -3.13 14.64 25.97
N SER A 51 -2.73 15.89 25.81
CA SER A 51 -3.68 17.00 25.70
C SER A 51 -4.64 16.80 24.53
N GLY A 52 -5.86 17.31 24.59
CA GLY A 52 -6.72 17.33 23.41
C GLY A 52 -7.64 18.51 23.30
N GLU A 53 -7.98 18.87 22.07
CA GLU A 53 -8.88 19.99 21.77
C GLU A 53 -10.26 19.79 22.37
N LYS A 54 -10.74 18.54 22.42
CA LYS A 54 -12.05 18.14 22.98
C LYS A 54 -11.93 17.48 24.36
N GLY A 55 -10.79 17.66 25.02
CA GLY A 55 -10.47 17.00 26.29
C GLY A 55 -9.22 16.14 26.19
N ASP A 56 -8.63 15.87 27.35
CA ASP A 56 -7.43 15.06 27.46
C ASP A 56 -7.71 13.60 27.09
N LYS A 57 -6.72 12.96 26.49
CA LYS A 57 -6.81 11.61 25.96
C LYS A 57 -5.88 10.69 26.72
N GLU A 58 -6.45 9.69 27.38
CA GLU A 58 -5.69 8.59 27.94
C GLU A 58 -5.43 7.55 26.84
N VAL A 59 -4.16 7.19 26.64
CA VAL A 59 -3.74 6.25 25.60
C VAL A 59 -2.56 5.44 26.09
N VAL A 60 -2.55 4.14 25.79
CA VAL A 60 -1.41 3.27 26.09
C VAL A 60 -0.38 3.46 25.01
N THR A 61 0.86 3.77 25.39
CA THR A 61 1.97 3.83 24.43
C THR A 61 2.46 2.43 24.10
N LYS A 62 2.88 2.21 22.87
CA LYS A 62 3.56 0.99 22.45
C LYS A 62 4.37 1.23 21.18
N LEU A 63 5.44 0.45 21.01
CA LEU A 63 5.94 0.16 19.66
C LEU A 63 5.03 -0.88 19.05
N ILE A 64 4.56 -0.59 17.85
CA ILE A 64 3.59 -1.41 17.12
C ILE A 64 4.38 -2.30 16.17
N GLY A 65 4.25 -3.62 16.36
CA GLY A 65 4.80 -4.60 15.45
C GLY A 65 4.05 -4.60 14.12
N LEU A 66 4.78 -4.55 13.01
CA LEU A 66 4.23 -4.69 11.66
C LEU A 66 5.00 -5.80 10.93
N LYS A 67 4.34 -6.93 10.70
CA LYS A 67 4.89 -8.03 9.93
C LYS A 67 4.77 -7.73 8.45
N LEU A 68 5.91 -7.59 7.78
CA LEU A 68 5.96 -7.33 6.35
C LEU A 68 5.66 -8.60 5.53
N ASP A 69 4.99 -8.44 4.39
CA ASP A 69 4.75 -9.51 3.43
C ASP A 69 6.08 -9.87 2.69
N GLY A 70 6.50 -11.15 2.68
CA GLY A 70 7.76 -11.61 2.07
C GLY A 70 8.25 -13.00 2.54
N GLU A 71 9.32 -13.54 1.92
CA GLU A 71 9.81 -14.94 2.13
C GLU A 71 10.28 -15.26 3.57
N LYS A 72 10.64 -14.24 4.36
CA LYS A 72 10.80 -14.33 5.81
C LYS A 72 10.20 -13.07 6.42
N GLY A 73 8.96 -13.16 6.89
CA GLY A 73 8.23 -12.04 7.49
C GLY A 73 8.90 -11.53 8.76
N SER A 74 9.87 -10.63 8.59
CA SER A 74 10.41 -9.80 9.68
C SER A 74 9.34 -8.84 10.13
N SER A 75 9.17 -8.74 11.44
CA SER A 75 8.32 -7.73 12.05
C SER A 75 9.16 -6.50 12.32
N VAL A 76 8.82 -5.40 11.66
CA VAL A 76 9.41 -4.10 11.94
C VAL A 76 8.68 -3.45 13.11
N GLN A 77 9.34 -2.54 13.82
CA GLN A 77 8.71 -1.75 14.87
C GLN A 77 8.33 -0.36 14.37
N THR A 78 7.12 0.09 14.72
CA THR A 78 6.55 1.36 14.25
C THR A 78 5.93 2.17 15.40
N TYR A 79 5.81 3.48 15.22
CA TYR A 79 5.03 4.36 16.09
C TYR A 79 3.74 4.83 15.41
N CYS A 80 2.76 5.20 16.23
CA CYS A 80 1.57 5.91 15.81
C CYS A 80 1.89 7.35 15.36
N VAL A 81 1.32 7.79 14.24
CA VAL A 81 1.29 9.21 13.81
C VAL A 81 -0.13 9.75 13.59
N ASP A 82 -1.12 9.07 14.16
CA ASP A 82 -2.53 9.44 14.10
C ASP A 82 -3.26 9.04 15.39
N ILE A 83 -3.02 9.77 16.49
CA ILE A 83 -3.49 9.37 17.83
C ILE A 83 -5.01 9.17 17.91
N ASP A 84 -5.78 9.86 17.06
CA ASP A 84 -7.26 9.84 17.08
C ASP A 84 -7.88 8.71 16.28
N GLN A 85 -7.11 8.07 15.42
CA GLN A 85 -7.56 6.92 14.66
C GLN A 85 -7.21 5.64 15.41
N PRO A 86 -8.19 4.80 15.81
CA PRO A 86 -7.88 3.49 16.36
C PRO A 86 -7.17 2.62 15.33
N ILE A 87 -6.32 1.73 15.82
CA ILE A 87 -5.72 0.65 15.05
C ILE A 87 -6.78 -0.41 14.70
N ASP A 88 -6.78 -0.88 13.46
CA ASP A 88 -7.61 -2.01 12.99
C ASP A 88 -6.73 -3.25 12.86
N ASP A 89 -6.56 -3.97 13.97
CA ASP A 89 -5.70 -5.17 14.05
C ASP A 89 -6.15 -6.28 13.09
N ASN A 90 -7.45 -6.31 12.73
CA ASN A 90 -8.04 -7.29 11.81
C ASN A 90 -8.32 -6.69 10.43
N GLY A 91 -7.74 -5.53 10.15
CA GLY A 91 -8.01 -4.73 8.97
C GLY A 91 -7.42 -5.29 7.67
N PRO A 92 -7.51 -4.52 6.59
CA PRO A 92 -7.00 -4.92 5.27
C PRO A 92 -5.46 -5.02 5.20
N GLY A 93 -4.76 -4.72 6.29
CA GLY A 93 -3.31 -4.54 6.34
C GLY A 93 -2.89 -3.12 5.93
N TYR A 94 -1.58 -2.95 5.83
CA TYR A 94 -0.88 -1.71 5.59
C TYR A 94 -0.14 -1.73 4.26
N VAL A 95 0.09 -0.54 3.72
CA VAL A 95 0.94 -0.30 2.55
C VAL A 95 1.85 0.89 2.84
N GLU A 96 3.11 0.80 2.42
CA GLU A 96 4.05 1.93 2.44
C GLU A 96 3.54 3.04 1.53
N ALA A 97 3.67 4.28 1.98
CA ALA A 97 3.23 5.45 1.23
C ALA A 97 4.14 6.64 1.52
N ASP A 98 4.20 7.57 0.57
CA ASP A 98 4.91 8.84 0.78
C ASP A 98 4.26 9.64 1.92
N TRP A 99 5.03 10.49 2.61
CA TRP A 99 4.56 11.37 3.68
C TRP A 99 3.38 12.25 3.25
N ASN A 100 3.37 12.69 1.99
CA ASN A 100 2.27 13.48 1.42
C ASN A 100 0.95 12.69 1.26
N LYS A 101 0.98 11.37 1.37
CA LYS A 101 -0.18 10.47 1.30
C LYS A 101 -0.78 10.17 2.66
N HIS A 102 -0.30 10.78 3.75
CA HIS A 102 -0.94 10.63 5.05
C HIS A 102 -2.46 10.90 4.91
N PRO A 103 -3.35 10.04 5.44
CA PRO A 103 -4.78 10.05 5.08
C PRO A 103 -5.56 11.27 5.58
N LYS A 104 -4.94 12.09 6.43
CA LYS A 104 -5.49 13.32 6.99
C LYS A 104 -4.73 14.54 6.43
N PRO A 105 -5.26 15.21 5.40
CA PRO A 105 -4.60 16.35 4.74
C PRO A 105 -4.27 17.51 5.68
N ASP A 106 -5.12 17.75 6.69
CA ASP A 106 -4.93 18.83 7.66
C ASP A 106 -4.08 18.41 8.88
N SER A 107 -3.52 17.20 8.87
CA SER A 107 -2.67 16.69 9.96
C SER A 107 -1.42 17.55 10.14
N ALA A 108 -1.00 17.74 11.39
CA ALA A 108 0.26 18.37 11.72
C ALA A 108 1.47 17.56 11.21
N PHE A 109 1.28 16.26 10.95
CA PHE A 109 2.26 15.38 10.31
C PHE A 109 2.89 16.01 9.06
N HIS A 110 2.09 16.58 8.15
CA HIS A 110 2.62 17.14 6.89
C HIS A 110 3.57 18.32 7.09
N LYS A 111 3.37 19.10 8.17
CA LYS A 111 4.22 20.25 8.50
C LYS A 111 5.44 19.86 9.30
N ASN A 112 5.34 18.77 10.05
CA ASN A 112 6.33 18.38 11.06
C ASN A 112 7.03 17.04 10.74
N SER A 113 6.90 16.50 9.53
CA SER A 113 7.46 15.20 9.17
C SER A 113 8.98 15.14 9.35
N ALA A 114 9.67 16.26 9.10
CA ALA A 114 11.10 16.39 9.37
C ALA A 114 11.42 16.25 10.87
N GLN A 115 10.68 16.91 11.75
CA GLN A 115 10.86 16.81 13.21
C GLN A 115 10.51 15.41 13.72
N ILE A 116 9.45 14.79 13.20
CA ILE A 116 9.13 13.39 13.51
C ILE A 116 10.30 12.50 13.13
N ASN A 117 10.86 12.67 11.93
CA ASN A 117 12.01 11.89 11.48
C ASN A 117 13.22 12.09 12.40
N TRP A 118 13.49 13.33 12.84
CA TRP A 118 14.53 13.61 13.84
C TRP A 118 14.28 12.87 15.16
N VAL A 119 13.03 12.83 15.65
CA VAL A 119 12.64 12.12 16.87
C VAL A 119 12.93 10.63 16.71
N LEU A 120 12.62 10.02 15.57
CA LEU A 120 12.88 8.61 15.31
C LEU A 120 14.39 8.30 15.29
N HIS A 121 15.20 9.17 14.70
CA HIS A 121 16.66 9.03 14.68
C HIS A 121 17.34 9.22 16.04
N ASN A 122 16.70 9.97 16.96
CA ASN A 122 17.27 10.32 18.27
C ASN A 122 16.53 9.71 19.45
N GLY A 123 15.49 8.92 19.20
CA GLY A 123 14.68 8.24 20.20
C GLY A 123 14.86 6.72 20.19
N PHE A 124 14.01 6.04 20.96
CA PHE A 124 13.96 4.59 21.03
C PHE A 124 13.09 4.03 19.90
N PRO A 125 13.36 2.85 19.30
CA PRO A 125 14.44 1.90 19.59
C PRO A 125 15.70 2.10 18.73
N GLN A 126 15.77 3.17 17.91
CA GLN A 126 16.97 3.45 17.12
C GLN A 126 18.19 3.65 18.03
N LEU A 127 18.00 4.37 19.13
CA LEU A 127 18.88 4.33 20.28
C LEU A 127 18.34 3.32 21.29
N SER A 128 19.23 2.51 21.87
CA SER A 128 18.88 1.71 23.04
C SER A 128 18.44 2.62 24.19
N ALA A 129 17.63 2.11 25.14
CA ALA A 129 17.23 2.91 26.30
C ALA A 129 18.45 3.44 27.09
N GLY A 130 19.51 2.64 27.20
CA GLY A 130 20.77 3.06 27.82
C GLY A 130 21.50 4.18 27.06
N ASP A 131 21.52 4.16 25.73
CA ASP A 131 22.16 5.22 24.95
C ASP A 131 21.30 6.49 24.89
N LEU A 132 19.99 6.33 24.85
CA LEU A 132 19.04 7.43 24.97
C LEU A 132 19.19 8.14 26.33
N ALA A 133 19.28 7.38 27.43
CA ALA A 133 19.51 7.94 28.76
C ALA A 133 20.77 8.82 28.81
N LYS A 134 21.88 8.35 28.23
CA LYS A 134 23.13 9.13 28.14
C LYS A 134 22.96 10.44 27.35
N LYS A 135 22.15 10.42 26.28
CA LYS A 135 21.87 11.62 25.47
C LYS A 135 20.96 12.62 26.19
N VAL A 136 19.91 12.13 26.85
CA VAL A 136 18.96 12.96 27.61
C VAL A 136 19.66 13.65 28.80
N LYS A 137 20.71 13.03 29.35
CA LYS A 137 21.43 13.50 30.56
C LYS A 137 20.49 13.70 31.75
N GLY A 138 19.39 12.94 31.78
CA GLY A 138 18.46 12.90 32.90
C GLY A 138 18.99 12.05 34.06
N GLU A 139 18.47 12.31 35.25
CA GLU A 139 18.67 11.44 36.42
C GLU A 139 17.63 10.33 36.40
N PHE A 140 18.00 9.16 35.86
CA PHE A 140 17.16 7.97 35.78
C PHE A 140 17.46 7.05 36.96
N GLU A 141 16.55 6.93 37.92
CA GLU A 141 16.74 6.07 39.09
C GLU A 141 16.65 4.59 38.69
N GLY A 142 17.79 3.90 38.64
CA GLY A 142 17.86 2.52 38.14
C GLY A 142 17.99 2.39 36.62
N GLY A 143 18.13 3.51 35.91
CA GLY A 143 18.27 3.58 34.46
C GLY A 143 16.94 3.69 33.72
N LEU A 144 17.00 4.12 32.45
CA LEU A 144 15.82 4.25 31.60
C LEU A 144 15.38 2.86 31.11
N SER A 145 14.15 2.47 31.38
CA SER A 145 13.56 1.24 30.84
C SER A 145 13.06 1.41 29.40
N ASP A 146 12.90 0.30 28.68
CA ASP A 146 12.32 0.30 27.33
C ASP A 146 10.89 0.86 27.33
N ALA A 147 10.09 0.55 28.37
CA ALA A 147 8.72 1.05 28.48
C ALA A 147 8.66 2.58 28.63
N GLU A 148 9.57 3.16 29.41
CA GLU A 148 9.70 4.62 29.57
C GLU A 148 10.20 5.27 28.29
N ALA A 149 11.20 4.66 27.64
CA ALA A 149 11.76 5.13 26.38
C ALA A 149 10.72 5.12 25.24
N VAL A 150 9.92 4.05 25.15
CA VAL A 150 8.77 3.93 24.22
C VAL A 150 7.76 5.05 24.49
N ALA A 151 7.39 5.29 25.75
CA ALA A 151 6.42 6.32 26.09
C ALA A 151 6.89 7.72 25.74
N GLY A 152 8.12 8.08 26.14
CA GLY A 152 8.67 9.41 25.87
C GLY A 152 8.81 9.65 24.37
N THR A 153 9.24 8.64 23.62
CA THR A 153 9.39 8.74 22.16
C THR A 153 8.03 8.82 21.45
N GLN A 154 7.08 7.93 21.76
CA GLN A 154 5.74 7.98 21.16
C GLN A 154 5.01 9.29 21.48
N ALA A 155 5.13 9.80 22.71
CA ALA A 155 4.55 11.09 23.08
C ALA A 155 5.19 12.25 22.29
N ALA A 156 6.51 12.20 22.05
CA ALA A 156 7.20 13.20 21.22
C ALA A 156 6.79 13.10 19.74
N VAL A 157 6.53 11.90 19.23
CA VAL A 157 5.94 11.71 17.89
C VAL A 157 4.57 12.38 17.82
N TRP A 158 3.66 12.11 18.77
CA TRP A 158 2.33 12.73 18.82
C TRP A 158 2.35 14.24 19.02
N PHE A 159 3.38 14.79 19.66
CA PHE A 159 3.59 16.23 19.74
C PHE A 159 3.72 16.85 18.36
N PHE A 160 4.43 16.20 17.45
CA PHE A 160 4.62 16.69 16.09
C PHE A 160 3.55 16.22 15.09
N SER A 161 3.08 14.98 15.17
CA SER A 161 2.08 14.44 14.22
C SER A 161 0.66 14.94 14.48
N ASP A 162 0.31 15.16 15.75
CA ASP A 162 -1.08 15.41 16.18
C ASP A 162 -1.24 16.70 17.00
N ASN A 163 -0.18 17.48 17.20
CA ASN A 163 -0.15 18.67 18.08
C ASN A 163 -0.56 18.36 19.54
N ARG A 164 -0.18 17.18 20.05
CA ARG A 164 -0.57 16.70 21.39
C ARG A 164 0.58 16.83 22.39
N LYS A 165 0.33 17.46 23.53
CA LYS A 165 1.32 17.60 24.61
C LYS A 165 1.14 16.51 25.66
N LEU A 166 2.23 15.87 26.09
CA LEU A 166 2.21 14.98 27.24
C LEU A 166 1.83 15.76 28.51
N LYS A 167 0.81 15.31 29.23
CA LYS A 167 0.32 15.91 30.48
C LYS A 167 0.56 15.05 31.70
N ASP A 168 0.47 13.74 31.54
CA ASP A 168 0.62 12.81 32.66
C ASP A 168 1.06 11.42 32.21
N VAL A 169 1.59 10.65 33.16
CA VAL A 169 1.86 9.22 33.03
C VAL A 169 1.15 8.55 34.20
N LYS A 170 0.24 7.63 33.89
CA LYS A 170 -0.62 6.99 34.89
C LYS A 170 0.00 5.68 35.37
N ALA A 171 -0.30 5.34 36.63
CA ALA A 171 -0.05 4.00 37.14
C ALA A 171 -0.79 2.96 36.28
N PRO A 172 -0.23 1.75 36.13
CA PRO A 172 -0.86 0.70 35.34
C PRO A 172 -2.21 0.31 35.95
N THR A 173 -3.27 0.48 35.17
CA THR A 173 -4.65 0.09 35.56
C THR A 173 -5.02 -1.32 35.11
N LYS A 174 -4.17 -1.94 34.26
CA LYS A 174 -4.34 -3.29 33.73
C LYS A 174 -2.97 -3.98 33.59
N PRO A 175 -2.89 -5.33 33.60
CA PRO A 175 -1.63 -6.07 33.49
C PRO A 175 -0.83 -5.78 32.21
N GLU A 176 -1.50 -5.40 31.13
CA GLU A 176 -0.86 -5.05 29.87
C GLU A 176 -0.26 -3.64 29.83
N HIS A 177 -0.57 -2.78 30.80
CA HIS A 177 0.05 -1.45 30.91
C HIS A 177 1.40 -1.59 31.62
N ALA A 178 2.48 -1.16 30.97
CA ALA A 178 3.78 -1.19 31.61
C ALA A 178 3.85 -0.17 32.76
N LYS A 179 4.65 -0.47 33.78
CA LYS A 179 5.03 0.50 34.79
C LYS A 179 6.08 1.45 34.21
N ALA A 180 6.01 2.72 34.58
CA ALA A 180 7.00 3.73 34.21
C ALA A 180 7.11 4.78 35.32
N ASP A 181 8.30 5.31 35.53
CA ASP A 181 8.48 6.55 36.26
C ASP A 181 8.08 7.75 35.39
N LYS A 182 7.21 8.61 35.93
CA LYS A 182 6.73 9.79 35.22
C LYS A 182 7.89 10.75 34.88
N LYS A 183 8.84 10.96 35.79
CA LYS A 183 10.00 11.85 35.59
C LYS A 183 10.81 11.40 34.38
N ASP A 184 11.02 10.10 34.24
CA ASP A 184 11.86 9.51 33.21
C ASP A 184 11.21 9.63 31.82
N VAL A 185 9.92 9.34 31.72
CA VAL A 185 9.13 9.54 30.49
C VAL A 185 9.15 11.02 30.07
N PHE A 186 8.94 11.94 31.01
CA PHE A 186 8.97 13.38 30.72
C PHE A 186 10.36 13.86 30.31
N ALA A 187 11.43 13.35 30.92
CA ALA A 187 12.80 13.70 30.55
C ALA A 187 13.10 13.32 29.09
N VAL A 188 12.70 12.11 28.66
CA VAL A 188 12.83 11.67 27.27
C VAL A 188 11.97 12.53 26.33
N TYR A 189 10.68 12.71 26.66
CA TYR A 189 9.75 13.51 25.86
C TYR A 189 10.25 14.95 25.66
N GLU A 190 10.70 15.60 26.71
CA GLU A 190 11.20 16.97 26.65
C GLU A 190 12.51 17.08 25.87
N TYR A 191 13.44 16.14 26.07
CA TYR A 191 14.66 16.07 25.27
C TYR A 191 14.33 15.99 23.78
N LEU A 192 13.44 15.07 23.40
CA LEU A 192 13.12 14.84 22.00
C LEU A 192 12.39 16.03 21.37
N THR A 193 11.43 16.63 22.07
CA THR A 193 10.64 17.75 21.53
C THR A 193 11.42 19.07 21.49
N LYS A 194 12.28 19.35 22.48
CA LYS A 194 13.07 20.60 22.53
C LYS A 194 14.24 20.62 21.54
N ASN A 195 14.80 19.46 21.20
CA ASN A 195 16.00 19.36 20.37
C ASN A 195 15.73 19.06 18.89
N ALA A 196 14.45 18.92 18.47
CA ALA A 196 14.11 18.57 17.10
C ALA A 196 14.51 19.63 16.05
N GLY A 197 14.54 20.92 16.41
CA GLY A 197 14.89 22.01 15.50
C GLY A 197 14.09 21.98 14.19
N ASP A 198 14.80 22.10 13.06
CA ASP A 198 14.22 21.98 11.71
C ASP A 198 13.97 20.52 11.28
N GLY A 199 14.42 19.55 12.09
CA GLY A 199 14.25 18.13 11.82
C GLY A 199 15.22 17.54 10.78
N ILE A 200 14.86 16.38 10.23
CA ILE A 200 15.56 15.69 9.15
C ILE A 200 14.59 15.59 7.95
N SER A 201 14.70 16.51 7.01
CA SER A 201 13.75 16.68 5.89
C SER A 201 13.84 15.60 4.80
N THR A 202 14.82 14.72 4.86
CA THR A 202 14.98 13.65 3.87
C THR A 202 14.00 12.53 4.16
N GLU A 203 12.94 12.44 3.35
CA GLU A 203 12.06 11.30 3.33
C GLU A 203 12.79 10.04 2.81
N PRO A 204 12.63 8.87 3.45
CA PRO A 204 13.22 7.64 2.96
C PRO A 204 12.69 7.26 1.57
N LYS A 205 13.60 7.03 0.62
CA LYS A 205 13.22 6.52 -0.71
C LYS A 205 12.55 5.14 -0.60
N PRO A 206 11.51 4.83 -1.39
CA PRO A 206 10.87 3.51 -1.41
C PRO A 206 11.87 2.37 -1.56
N VAL A 207 11.63 1.29 -0.83
CA VAL A 207 12.61 0.23 -0.71
C VAL A 207 12.65 -0.68 -1.92
N LEU A 208 11.48 -1.07 -2.42
CA LEU A 208 11.29 -1.85 -3.62
C LEU A 208 9.89 -1.54 -4.12
N ASN A 209 9.77 -1.05 -5.34
CA ASN A 209 8.51 -0.91 -6.04
C ASN A 209 8.69 -1.44 -7.46
N LEU A 210 7.69 -2.19 -7.94
CA LEU A 210 7.64 -2.77 -9.26
C LEU A 210 6.35 -2.29 -9.93
N GLU A 211 6.46 -1.38 -10.89
CA GLU A 211 5.31 -0.85 -11.61
C GLU A 211 5.55 -0.77 -13.13
N PRO A 212 4.55 -1.14 -13.95
CA PRO A 212 3.38 -1.94 -13.59
C PRO A 212 3.79 -3.36 -13.21
N ASN A 213 3.06 -4.02 -12.31
CA ASN A 213 3.34 -5.42 -11.94
C ASN A 213 2.69 -6.44 -12.88
N LYS A 214 1.83 -6.02 -13.80
CA LYS A 214 1.24 -6.88 -14.82
C LYS A 214 1.25 -6.18 -16.17
N LEU A 215 1.78 -6.86 -17.18
CA LEU A 215 1.72 -6.41 -18.57
C LEU A 215 1.25 -7.53 -19.49
N THR A 216 0.61 -7.14 -20.60
CA THR A 216 0.18 -8.07 -21.65
C THR A 216 0.74 -7.62 -22.99
N GLY A 217 1.20 -8.56 -23.82
CA GLY A 217 1.75 -8.27 -25.14
C GLY A 217 1.44 -9.34 -26.19
N LYS A 218 2.09 -9.21 -27.35
CA LYS A 218 1.96 -10.16 -28.46
C LYS A 218 3.16 -11.11 -28.50
N PRO A 219 3.03 -12.31 -29.09
CA PRO A 219 4.20 -13.07 -29.52
C PRO A 219 5.10 -12.23 -30.42
N ASP A 220 6.39 -12.55 -30.44
CA ASP A 220 7.42 -11.82 -31.22
C ASP A 220 7.56 -10.33 -30.84
N SER A 221 7.34 -10.01 -29.56
CA SER A 221 7.45 -8.65 -29.04
C SER A 221 8.16 -8.56 -27.69
N LEU A 222 8.56 -7.34 -27.33
CA LEU A 222 9.07 -6.99 -26.01
C LEU A 222 7.91 -6.50 -25.13
N ILE A 223 7.62 -7.23 -24.06
CA ILE A 223 6.58 -6.87 -23.08
C ILE A 223 7.25 -6.08 -21.96
N GLY A 224 6.98 -4.78 -21.89
CA GLY A 224 7.59 -3.87 -20.92
C GLY A 224 7.36 -2.40 -21.28
N PRO A 225 7.98 -1.46 -20.54
CA PRO A 225 8.90 -1.71 -19.45
C PRO A 225 8.18 -2.13 -18.16
N PHE A 226 8.76 -3.11 -17.47
CA PHE A 226 8.60 -3.24 -16.03
C PHE A 226 9.61 -2.33 -15.35
N VAL A 227 9.14 -1.44 -14.46
CA VAL A 227 10.00 -0.47 -13.77
C VAL A 227 10.22 -0.92 -12.33
N VAL A 228 11.49 -1.10 -11.95
CA VAL A 228 11.90 -1.32 -10.56
C VAL A 228 12.48 -0.02 -10.01
N THR A 229 11.93 0.50 -8.93
CA THR A 229 12.56 1.56 -8.13
C THR A 229 12.91 0.99 -6.75
N THR A 230 14.14 1.18 -6.29
CA THR A 230 14.61 0.55 -5.05
C THR A 230 15.70 1.40 -4.39
N SER A 231 15.83 1.29 -3.07
CA SER A 231 16.99 1.78 -2.33
C SER A 231 18.10 0.71 -2.16
N ALA A 232 17.86 -0.52 -2.64
CA ALA A 232 18.81 -1.61 -2.51
C ALA A 232 20.05 -1.39 -3.37
N SER A 233 21.21 -1.83 -2.87
CA SER A 233 22.47 -1.82 -3.65
C SER A 233 22.50 -2.81 -4.82
N GLY A 234 21.46 -3.64 -4.95
CA GLY A 234 21.25 -4.57 -6.04
C GLY A 234 19.89 -5.28 -5.94
N VAL A 235 19.43 -5.78 -7.08
CA VAL A 235 18.14 -6.46 -7.24
C VAL A 235 18.33 -7.79 -7.95
N THR A 236 17.49 -8.76 -7.60
CA THR A 236 17.39 -10.09 -8.21
C THR A 236 16.02 -10.29 -8.85
N ILE A 237 15.94 -10.84 -10.06
CA ILE A 237 14.67 -11.19 -10.75
C ILE A 237 14.59 -12.70 -10.96
N ALA A 238 13.85 -13.40 -10.11
CA ALA A 238 13.68 -14.85 -10.19
C ALA A 238 12.42 -15.21 -10.99
N ALA A 239 12.54 -16.11 -11.97
CA ALA A 239 11.40 -16.65 -12.71
C ALA A 239 11.71 -18.04 -13.26
N LYS A 240 10.66 -18.85 -13.49
CA LYS A 240 10.76 -20.04 -14.35
C LYS A 240 10.34 -19.63 -15.76
N LEU A 241 11.31 -19.36 -16.62
CA LEU A 241 11.07 -18.90 -17.99
C LEU A 241 10.72 -20.08 -18.90
N PRO A 242 9.66 -19.98 -19.74
CA PRO A 242 9.44 -20.91 -20.83
C PRO A 242 10.59 -20.89 -21.85
N ASP A 243 10.77 -22.00 -22.58
CA ASP A 243 11.84 -22.12 -23.58
C ASP A 243 11.81 -20.97 -24.59
N GLY A 244 12.95 -20.29 -24.74
CA GLY A 244 13.13 -19.17 -25.65
C GLY A 244 12.61 -17.81 -25.15
N VAL A 245 11.91 -17.76 -24.01
CA VAL A 245 11.55 -16.50 -23.33
C VAL A 245 12.74 -16.02 -22.50
N ILE A 246 13.05 -14.72 -22.58
CA ILE A 246 14.17 -14.13 -21.84
C ILE A 246 13.75 -12.81 -21.17
N PHE A 247 14.45 -12.44 -20.09
CA PHE A 247 14.47 -11.05 -19.66
C PHE A 247 15.49 -10.27 -20.49
N SER A 248 15.14 -9.05 -20.86
CA SER A 248 15.93 -8.23 -21.78
C SER A 248 15.92 -6.75 -21.42
N ASP A 249 16.91 -6.03 -21.94
CA ASP A 249 16.93 -4.57 -21.97
C ASP A 249 15.95 -4.01 -23.03
N LYS A 250 15.87 -2.68 -23.12
CA LYS A 250 15.04 -1.98 -24.13
C LYS A 250 15.41 -2.31 -25.58
N ASN A 251 16.60 -2.84 -25.83
CA ASN A 251 17.09 -3.20 -27.15
C ASN A 251 16.81 -4.67 -27.48
N GLY A 252 16.19 -5.42 -26.54
CA GLY A 252 15.94 -6.84 -26.68
C GLY A 252 17.19 -7.71 -26.53
N ASN A 253 18.27 -7.15 -25.97
CA ASN A 253 19.45 -7.89 -25.56
C ASN A 253 19.16 -8.61 -24.25
N GLU A 254 19.61 -9.85 -24.18
CA GLU A 254 19.48 -10.65 -22.98
C GLU A 254 20.21 -10.03 -21.80
N LEU A 255 19.53 -9.98 -20.66
CA LEU A 255 20.20 -9.68 -19.39
C LEU A 255 21.15 -10.86 -19.05
N PRO A 256 22.36 -10.60 -18.50
CA PRO A 256 23.39 -11.63 -18.30
C PRO A 256 22.86 -12.92 -17.65
N LYS A 257 23.05 -14.07 -18.33
CA LYS A 257 22.47 -15.38 -17.97
C LYS A 257 23.30 -16.16 -16.95
N ALA A 258 22.68 -16.47 -15.81
CA ALA A 258 22.69 -17.78 -15.12
C ALA A 258 21.68 -17.74 -13.95
N ASP A 259 21.78 -16.67 -13.18
CA ASP A 259 20.95 -16.22 -12.09
C ASP A 259 20.71 -14.75 -12.40
N VAL A 260 19.50 -14.20 -12.25
CA VAL A 260 19.40 -12.74 -12.09
C VAL A 260 19.89 -12.40 -10.67
N ALA A 261 21.12 -12.77 -10.36
CA ALA A 261 21.99 -12.25 -9.33
C ALA A 261 23.13 -11.47 -10.01
N ALA A 262 22.90 -10.90 -11.18
CA ALA A 262 23.64 -9.73 -11.59
C ALA A 262 23.14 -8.59 -10.70
N LYS A 263 23.91 -8.22 -9.66
CA LYS A 263 23.65 -6.98 -8.92
C LYS A 263 23.55 -5.86 -9.94
N ILE A 264 22.35 -5.35 -10.18
CA ILE A 264 22.21 -4.11 -10.92
C ILE A 264 22.61 -3.02 -9.93
N GLN A 265 23.88 -2.65 -9.98
CA GLN A 265 24.45 -1.62 -9.12
C GLN A 265 24.03 -0.25 -9.69
N GLN A 266 23.66 0.66 -8.79
CA GLN A 266 23.23 2.05 -9.07
C GLN A 266 21.89 2.18 -9.80
N LEU A 267 20.78 2.15 -9.06
CA LEU A 267 19.47 2.48 -9.63
C LEU A 267 18.61 3.24 -8.63
N ASP A 268 18.28 4.48 -8.95
CA ASP A 268 17.02 5.07 -8.48
C ASP A 268 15.84 4.43 -9.24
N LYS A 269 16.06 3.99 -10.47
CA LYS A 269 15.07 3.40 -11.39
C LYS A 269 15.73 2.45 -12.40
N TYR A 270 15.15 1.27 -12.62
CA TYR A 270 15.56 0.28 -13.62
C TYR A 270 14.39 -0.18 -14.47
N GLU A 271 14.64 -0.43 -15.75
CA GLU A 271 13.63 -0.88 -16.70
C GLU A 271 14.08 -2.20 -17.33
N PHE A 272 13.19 -3.19 -17.35
CA PHE A 272 13.41 -4.47 -18.04
C PHE A 272 12.16 -4.93 -18.79
N TYR A 273 12.36 -5.85 -19.72
CA TYR A 273 11.34 -6.33 -20.65
C TYR A 273 11.36 -7.86 -20.68
N VAL A 274 10.20 -8.47 -20.95
CA VAL A 274 10.08 -9.90 -21.27
C VAL A 274 10.02 -10.04 -22.78
N LYS A 275 11.02 -10.69 -23.38
CA LYS A 275 11.06 -10.98 -24.82
C LYS A 275 10.45 -12.34 -25.10
N VAL A 276 9.44 -12.37 -25.94
CA VAL A 276 8.70 -13.59 -26.30
C VAL A 276 8.98 -13.96 -27.76
N PRO A 277 9.43 -15.19 -28.06
CA PRO A 277 9.65 -15.63 -29.43
C PRO A 277 8.32 -15.87 -30.18
N ALA A 278 8.35 -15.73 -31.51
CA ALA A 278 7.19 -15.98 -32.37
C ALA A 278 6.62 -17.41 -32.25
N SER A 279 7.43 -18.39 -31.84
CA SER A 279 7.03 -19.79 -31.67
C SER A 279 6.00 -20.02 -30.55
N LEU A 280 5.87 -19.08 -29.61
CA LEU A 280 4.97 -19.18 -28.47
C LEU A 280 3.74 -18.29 -28.67
N ALA A 281 2.67 -18.86 -29.25
CA ALA A 281 1.45 -18.12 -29.59
C ALA A 281 0.70 -17.55 -28.36
N THR A 282 0.71 -18.26 -27.23
CA THR A 282 0.09 -17.83 -25.97
C THR A 282 0.93 -18.27 -24.79
N GLY A 283 0.88 -17.53 -23.69
CA GLY A 283 1.56 -17.92 -22.47
C GLY A 283 1.58 -16.84 -21.40
N LYS A 284 2.17 -17.21 -20.27
CA LYS A 284 2.31 -16.36 -19.09
C LYS A 284 3.62 -16.70 -18.40
N VAL A 285 4.30 -15.67 -17.88
CA VAL A 285 5.41 -15.81 -16.95
C VAL A 285 5.10 -15.01 -15.68
N GLU A 286 5.27 -15.66 -14.54
CA GLU A 286 5.30 -15.01 -13.24
C GLU A 286 6.75 -14.92 -12.78
N PHE A 287 7.11 -13.79 -12.19
CA PHE A 287 8.46 -13.53 -11.71
C PHE A 287 8.44 -12.77 -10.40
N THR A 288 9.52 -12.90 -9.64
CA THR A 288 9.71 -12.25 -8.35
C THR A 288 10.95 -11.38 -8.43
N VAL A 289 10.77 -10.08 -8.22
CA VAL A 289 11.87 -9.13 -8.04
C VAL A 289 12.17 -9.07 -6.54
N SER A 290 13.42 -9.19 -6.12
CA SER A 290 13.84 -9.17 -4.71
C SER A 290 15.09 -8.31 -4.50
N GLY A 291 15.23 -7.70 -3.32
CA GLY A 291 16.42 -6.93 -2.96
C GLY A 291 16.69 -6.95 -1.46
N ASP A 292 17.97 -6.99 -1.08
CA ASP A 292 18.41 -6.76 0.31
C ASP A 292 18.68 -5.27 0.50
N THR A 293 18.09 -4.71 1.55
CA THR A 293 18.02 -3.26 1.72
C THR A 293 17.92 -2.88 3.19
N GLU A 294 18.34 -1.67 3.50
CA GLU A 294 18.14 -1.08 4.81
C GLU A 294 16.77 -0.38 4.83
N PHE A 295 15.85 -0.94 5.60
CA PHE A 295 14.56 -0.35 5.89
C PHE A 295 14.78 0.90 6.76
N SER A 296 14.99 2.05 6.13
CA SER A 296 15.36 3.29 6.84
C SER A 296 14.20 3.85 7.65
N LEU A 297 14.50 4.39 8.84
CA LEU A 297 13.58 5.13 9.72
C LEU A 297 12.69 6.14 8.98
N GLY A 298 11.49 6.39 9.50
CA GLY A 298 10.63 7.46 8.99
C GLY A 298 9.69 7.04 7.86
N ARG A 299 9.70 5.78 7.43
CA ARG A 299 8.76 5.26 6.41
C ARG A 299 7.33 5.25 6.92
N LEU A 300 6.42 5.86 6.17
CA LEU A 300 5.00 5.92 6.50
C LEU A 300 4.27 4.70 5.94
N PHE A 301 3.41 4.12 6.78
CA PHE A 301 2.48 3.06 6.42
C PHE A 301 1.06 3.50 6.72
N ILE A 302 0.20 3.35 5.72
CA ILE A 302 -1.22 3.69 5.82
C ILE A 302 -2.07 2.45 5.55
N SER A 303 -3.34 2.50 5.89
CA SER A 303 -4.27 1.41 5.56
C SER A 303 -4.28 1.13 4.06
N LYS A 304 -4.17 -0.16 3.71
CA LYS A 304 -4.19 -0.64 2.32
C LYS A 304 -5.50 -0.34 1.60
N VAL A 305 -6.61 -0.18 2.34
CA VAL A 305 -7.92 0.17 1.78
C VAL A 305 -8.38 1.48 2.40
N ALA A 306 -8.42 2.55 1.60
CA ALA A 306 -8.73 3.91 2.05
C ALA A 306 -10.03 4.02 2.87
N GLN A 307 -11.04 3.18 2.56
CA GLN A 307 -12.33 3.19 3.27
C GLN A 307 -12.32 2.43 4.60
N LYS A 308 -11.32 1.58 4.83
CA LYS A 308 -11.11 0.88 6.10
C LYS A 308 -10.01 1.61 6.85
N LYS A 309 -10.38 2.62 7.62
CA LYS A 309 -9.42 3.45 8.33
C LYS A 309 -8.72 2.65 9.43
N SER A 310 -7.41 2.76 9.47
CA SER A 310 -6.56 2.33 10.56
C SER A 310 -5.55 3.43 10.84
N GLN A 311 -5.05 3.46 12.07
CA GLN A 311 -4.03 4.40 12.48
C GLN A 311 -2.81 4.35 11.56
N SER A 312 -2.36 5.50 11.06
CA SER A 312 -1.10 5.61 10.31
C SER A 312 0.10 5.26 11.20
N LEU A 313 1.06 4.55 10.63
CA LEU A 313 2.25 4.07 11.34
C LEU A 313 3.52 4.62 10.69
N ILE A 314 4.57 4.86 11.49
CA ILE A 314 5.87 5.29 10.99
C ILE A 314 6.99 4.40 11.53
N LEU A 315 7.92 3.99 10.66
CA LEU A 315 9.01 3.08 11.05
C LEU A 315 9.93 3.68 12.12
N ALA A 316 10.12 2.94 13.21
CA ALA A 316 10.84 3.38 14.40
C ALA A 316 12.30 2.92 14.49
N LYS A 317 12.74 2.03 13.60
CA LYS A 317 14.10 1.48 13.60
C LYS A 317 14.59 1.20 12.19
N SER A 318 15.86 1.50 11.94
CA SER A 318 16.52 1.01 10.73
C SER A 318 16.88 -0.47 10.86
N GLU A 319 16.51 -1.30 9.89
CA GLU A 319 16.88 -2.71 9.89
C GLU A 319 17.09 -3.27 8.48
N LYS A 320 17.94 -4.29 8.35
CA LYS A 320 18.13 -4.97 7.08
C LYS A 320 16.96 -5.92 6.84
N VAL A 321 16.23 -5.66 5.77
CA VAL A 321 15.11 -6.50 5.33
C VAL A 321 15.38 -7.02 3.92
N ARG A 322 14.78 -8.17 3.61
CA ARG A 322 14.72 -8.68 2.24
C ARG A 322 13.29 -8.54 1.77
N LEU A 323 13.07 -7.72 0.75
CA LEU A 323 11.74 -7.49 0.19
C LEU A 323 11.62 -8.10 -1.19
N SER A 324 10.38 -8.42 -1.57
CA SER A 324 10.06 -9.02 -2.85
C SER A 324 8.77 -8.45 -3.42
N ALA A 325 8.73 -8.22 -4.74
CA ALA A 325 7.55 -7.83 -5.49
C ALA A 325 7.29 -8.85 -6.60
N GLN A 326 6.04 -9.25 -6.78
CA GLN A 326 5.64 -10.18 -7.83
C GLN A 326 5.20 -9.42 -9.08
N GLY A 327 5.65 -9.90 -10.23
CA GLY A 327 5.23 -9.41 -11.53
C GLY A 327 4.73 -10.53 -12.45
N THR A 328 3.96 -10.14 -13.46
CA THR A 328 3.37 -11.04 -14.44
C THR A 328 3.46 -10.45 -15.84
N ALA A 329 3.95 -11.22 -16.81
CA ALA A 329 3.79 -10.91 -18.22
C ALA A 329 2.94 -11.99 -18.90
N GLU A 330 1.92 -11.58 -19.65
CA GLU A 330 1.01 -12.45 -20.39
C GLU A 330 1.09 -12.13 -21.89
N TRP A 331 0.90 -13.13 -22.76
CA TRP A 331 0.85 -12.91 -24.20
C TRP A 331 -0.15 -13.82 -24.90
N GLY A 332 -0.62 -13.35 -26.06
CA GLY A 332 -1.59 -14.07 -26.88
C GLY A 332 -3.05 -13.88 -26.46
N ALA A 333 -3.33 -13.04 -25.47
CA ALA A 333 -4.68 -12.52 -25.20
C ALA A 333 -4.98 -11.35 -26.16
N THR A 334 -6.21 -11.30 -26.70
CA THR A 334 -6.64 -10.39 -27.77
C THR A 334 -6.84 -8.92 -27.36
N THR A 335 -6.40 -8.50 -26.18
CA THR A 335 -6.50 -7.09 -25.74
C THR A 335 -5.24 -6.64 -24.98
N PRO A 336 -4.40 -5.77 -25.58
CA PRO A 336 -3.39 -5.02 -24.84
C PRO A 336 -4.06 -3.94 -23.98
N THR A 337 -3.73 -3.85 -22.69
CA THR A 337 -3.98 -2.65 -21.89
C THR A 337 -2.80 -1.70 -22.06
N THR A 338 -2.96 -0.66 -22.87
CA THR A 338 -1.98 0.42 -23.01
C THR A 338 -1.96 1.27 -21.73
N PRO A 339 -0.78 1.70 -21.22
CA PRO A 339 -0.72 2.78 -20.24
C PRO A 339 -1.39 4.03 -20.83
N ASN A 340 -2.24 4.68 -20.04
CA ASN A 340 -3.05 5.81 -20.47
C ASN A 340 -2.13 7.02 -20.80
N GLU A 341 -1.82 7.25 -22.08
CA GLU A 341 -1.23 8.51 -22.52
C GLU A 341 -2.27 9.61 -22.34
N THR A 342 -1.88 10.68 -21.64
CA THR A 342 -2.66 11.92 -21.60
C THR A 342 -2.63 12.54 -22.99
N PRO A 343 -3.78 12.78 -23.64
CA PRO A 343 -3.79 13.36 -24.98
C PRO A 343 -3.16 14.77 -24.96
N ALA A 344 -2.21 15.01 -25.85
CA ALA A 344 -1.67 16.33 -26.13
C ALA A 344 -2.78 17.29 -26.60
N PRO A 345 -2.70 18.60 -26.31
CA PRO A 345 -3.72 19.56 -26.74
C PRO A 345 -3.65 19.74 -28.26
N GLN A 346 -4.70 19.36 -28.98
CA GLN A 346 -4.87 19.70 -30.40
C GLN A 346 -5.24 21.19 -30.57
N PRO A 347 -4.74 21.87 -31.62
CA PRO A 347 -5.01 23.29 -31.84
C PRO A 347 -6.46 23.53 -32.26
N LYS A 348 -7.07 24.58 -31.68
CA LYS A 348 -8.43 25.03 -32.00
C LYS A 348 -8.45 25.67 -33.39
N ASN A 349 -9.13 25.01 -34.34
CA ASN A 349 -9.72 25.72 -35.49
C ASN A 349 -11.18 26.02 -35.14
N ASN A 350 -11.50 27.32 -35.06
CA ASN A 350 -12.85 27.82 -35.02
C ASN A 350 -13.37 27.74 -36.45
N ASP A 351 -14.40 26.94 -36.71
CA ASP A 351 -15.48 27.28 -37.65
C ASP A 351 -16.68 26.34 -37.43
N ASN A 352 -17.86 26.95 -37.47
CA ASN A 352 -19.14 26.41 -37.05
C ASN A 352 -19.62 25.26 -37.95
N GLU A 353 -19.62 24.03 -37.44
CA GLU A 353 -20.47 22.97 -37.99
C GLU A 353 -20.87 21.98 -36.88
N LEU A 354 -22.18 21.87 -36.63
CA LEU A 354 -22.75 20.95 -35.65
C LEU A 354 -22.60 19.50 -36.16
N ALA A 355 -21.73 18.72 -35.51
CA ALA A 355 -21.69 17.27 -35.69
C ALA A 355 -22.59 16.57 -34.65
N ASN A 356 -23.71 16.08 -35.16
CA ASN A 356 -24.71 15.20 -34.57
C ASN A 356 -24.08 13.96 -33.89
N THR A 357 -24.07 13.93 -32.56
CA THR A 357 -23.79 12.71 -31.77
C THR A 357 -25.11 12.03 -31.42
N GLY A 358 -25.43 10.97 -32.17
CA GLY A 358 -26.60 10.13 -31.93
C GLY A 358 -26.50 9.38 -30.60
N ALA A 359 -27.36 9.75 -29.64
CA ALA A 359 -27.80 8.88 -28.55
C ALA A 359 -29.24 9.25 -28.18
N SER A 360 -30.20 8.41 -28.57
CA SER A 360 -31.61 8.56 -28.20
C SER A 360 -31.82 8.31 -26.71
N VAL A 361 -32.29 9.34 -25.99
CA VAL A 361 -32.57 9.31 -24.53
C VAL A 361 -33.92 8.65 -24.19
N LEU A 362 -34.71 8.24 -25.20
CA LEU A 362 -36.08 7.75 -24.98
C LEU A 362 -36.23 6.24 -24.79
N THR A 363 -35.20 5.43 -25.04
CA THR A 363 -35.30 3.96 -24.99
C THR A 363 -35.20 3.33 -23.58
N PRO A 364 -34.43 3.84 -22.59
CA PRO A 364 -34.34 3.18 -21.28
C PRO A 364 -35.56 3.42 -20.37
N LEU A 365 -36.42 4.41 -20.67
CA LEU A 365 -37.61 4.71 -19.86
C LEU A 365 -38.74 3.69 -20.02
N ILE A 366 -38.83 3.02 -21.17
CA ILE A 366 -39.90 2.03 -21.44
C ILE A 366 -39.63 0.70 -20.72
N ILE A 367 -38.35 0.28 -20.62
CA ILE A 367 -37.97 -0.97 -19.95
C ILE A 367 -38.18 -0.88 -18.43
N GLY A 368 -37.94 0.29 -17.83
CA GLY A 368 -38.16 0.53 -16.40
C GLY A 368 -39.63 0.43 -15.98
N VAL A 369 -40.56 0.94 -16.80
CA VAL A 369 -42.01 0.93 -16.49
C VAL A 369 -42.60 -0.49 -16.62
N VAL A 370 -42.13 -1.29 -17.58
CA VAL A 370 -42.61 -2.68 -17.77
C VAL A 370 -42.16 -3.59 -16.62
N LEU A 371 -40.93 -3.44 -16.11
CA LEU A 371 -40.42 -4.26 -15.00
C LEU A 371 -41.10 -3.95 -13.67
N VAL A 372 -41.41 -2.68 -13.39
CA VAL A 372 -42.15 -2.31 -12.17
C VAL A 372 -43.61 -2.75 -12.25
N GLY A 373 -44.26 -2.63 -13.42
CA GLY A 373 -45.62 -3.11 -13.64
C GLY A 373 -45.76 -4.63 -13.48
N GLY A 374 -44.82 -5.41 -14.03
CA GLY A 374 -44.82 -6.87 -13.92
C GLY A 374 -44.60 -7.39 -12.49
N GLY A 375 -43.72 -6.73 -11.72
CA GLY A 375 -43.45 -7.10 -10.32
C GLY A 375 -44.63 -6.89 -9.37
N VAL A 376 -45.40 -5.81 -9.57
CA VAL A 376 -46.58 -5.51 -8.76
C VAL A 376 -47.72 -6.49 -9.04
N ALA A 377 -47.94 -6.86 -10.30
CA ALA A 377 -48.98 -7.84 -10.67
C ALA A 377 -48.71 -9.24 -10.09
N ALA A 378 -47.45 -9.69 -10.08
CA ALA A 378 -47.06 -10.98 -9.51
C ALA A 378 -47.29 -11.04 -7.99
N LEU A 379 -46.98 -9.97 -7.25
CA LEU A 379 -47.21 -9.88 -5.81
C LEU A 379 -48.69 -9.87 -5.43
N VAL A 380 -49.55 -9.22 -6.22
CA VAL A 380 -51.00 -9.21 -6.00
C VAL A 380 -51.62 -10.59 -6.30
N PHE A 381 -51.16 -11.28 -7.34
CA PHE A 381 -51.64 -12.62 -7.69
C PHE A 381 -51.23 -13.66 -6.62
N GLN A 382 -50.02 -13.56 -6.08
CA GLN A 382 -49.54 -14.47 -5.03
C GLN A 382 -50.25 -14.25 -3.68
N ARG A 383 -50.67 -13.01 -3.37
CA ARG A 383 -51.48 -12.71 -2.18
C ARG A 383 -52.92 -13.22 -2.29
N ARG A 384 -53.54 -13.18 -3.47
CA ARG A 384 -54.90 -13.74 -3.68
C ARG A 384 -54.92 -15.27 -3.57
N ARG A 385 -53.86 -15.95 -4.02
CA ARG A 385 -53.76 -17.42 -3.96
C ARG A 385 -53.54 -17.99 -2.54
N ARG A 386 -53.14 -17.15 -1.57
CA ARG A 386 -52.99 -17.54 -0.15
C ARG A 386 -54.25 -17.32 0.69
N LYS A 387 -55.32 -16.77 0.11
CA LYS A 387 -56.60 -16.52 0.79
C LYS A 387 -57.78 -17.29 0.15
N ALA A 388 -57.49 -18.28 -0.70
CA ALA A 388 -58.46 -19.21 -1.25
C ALA A 388 -58.17 -20.61 -0.71
#